data_AF-A0A7J0E3X1-F1
#
_entry.id   AF-A0A7J0E3X1-F1
#
_cell.length_a   1.000
_cell.length_b   1.000
_cell.length_c   1.000
_cell.angle_alpha   90.00
_cell.angle_beta   90.00
_cell.angle_gamma   90.00
#
_symmetry.space_group_name_H-M   'P 1'
#
loop_
_entity.id
_entity.type
_entity.pdbx_description
1 polymer ?
#
loop_
_entity_poly.entity_id
_entity_poly.type
_entity_poly.pdbx_seq_one_letter_code
_entity_poly.pdbx_strand_id
1 'polypeptide(L)'
;MQRLELSSIWALLAAFEDPLPIAAREVTFPFEGAFVKGVDSISWMGNNTKKLSYSPSTGPHCWTFFSTAAFGKRNKVPQENIPTATAEKVKEAMLEGVENALGLSKKLT
;
A
#
# COMPACT_ATOMS: atom_id res chain seq x y z
N MET A 1 -26.52 -2.66 24.49
CA MET A 1 -26.67 -2.70 23.02
C MET A 1 -25.30 -2.90 22.41
N GLN A 2 -25.14 -3.84 21.48
CA GLN A 2 -23.90 -3.95 20.69
C GLN A 2 -23.95 -2.92 19.57
N ARG A 3 -22.87 -2.15 19.42
CA ARG A 3 -22.73 -1.11 18.39
C ARG A 3 -21.76 -1.61 17.32
N LEU A 4 -22.15 -1.51 16.07
CA LEU A 4 -21.26 -1.76 14.94
C LEU A 4 -20.34 -0.54 14.75
N GLU A 5 -19.03 -0.76 14.82
CA GLU A 5 -18.03 0.26 14.54
C GLU A 5 -17.25 -0.10 13.27
N LEU A 6 -17.24 0.81 12.30
CA LEU A 6 -16.54 0.64 11.03
C LEU A 6 -15.22 1.41 11.06
N SER A 7 -14.15 0.77 10.59
CA SER A 7 -12.84 1.42 10.43
C SER A 7 -12.77 2.16 9.09
N SER A 8 -12.07 3.29 9.07
CA SER A 8 -11.76 4.03 7.84
C SER A 8 -10.40 3.57 7.31
N ILE A 9 -10.33 3.18 6.04
CA ILE A 9 -9.13 2.69 5.36
C ILE A 9 -9.00 3.40 4.03
N TRP A 10 -7.79 3.84 3.70
CA TRP A 10 -7.44 4.26 2.34
C TRP A 10 -6.89 3.08 1.56
N ALA A 11 -7.32 2.95 0.31
CA ALA A 11 -6.79 2.00 -0.66
C ALA A 11 -6.07 2.78 -1.76
N LEU A 12 -4.77 2.52 -1.93
CA LEU A 12 -3.97 3.07 -3.02
C LEU A 12 -3.69 1.96 -4.02
N LEU A 13 -4.14 2.15 -5.26
CA LEU A 13 -3.81 1.29 -6.39
C LEU A 13 -2.69 1.97 -7.17
N ALA A 14 -1.58 1.28 -7.38
CA ALA A 14 -0.42 1.80 -8.07
C ALA A 14 0.05 0.83 -9.17
N ALA A 15 0.52 1.39 -10.28
CA ALA A 15 1.12 0.64 -11.36
C ALA A 15 2.53 1.21 -11.59
N PHE A 16 3.54 0.36 -11.52
CA PHE A 16 4.94 0.74 -11.70
C PHE A 16 5.46 0.17 -13.01
N GLU A 17 6.31 0.91 -13.71
CA GLU A 17 7.00 0.42 -14.90
C GLU A 17 8.01 -0.67 -14.51
N ASP A 18 8.78 -0.44 -13.46
CA ASP A 18 9.73 -1.37 -12.89
C ASP A 18 9.17 -2.12 -11.66
N PRO A 19 9.64 -3.35 -11.39
CA PRO A 19 9.22 -4.08 -10.20
C PRO A 19 9.76 -3.40 -8.93
N LEU A 20 8.97 -3.42 -7.85
CA LEU A 20 9.45 -2.98 -6.54
C LEU A 20 10.65 -3.83 -6.09
N PRO A 21 11.65 -3.24 -5.41
CA PRO A 21 12.87 -3.92 -4.96
C PRO A 21 12.58 -4.79 -3.72
N ILE A 22 11.71 -5.79 -3.87
CA ILE A 22 11.47 -6.80 -2.85
C ILE A 22 12.70 -7.69 -2.82
N ALA A 23 13.40 -7.72 -1.68
CA ALA A 23 14.51 -8.63 -1.49
C ALA A 23 14.05 -10.05 -1.82
N ALA A 24 14.64 -10.64 -2.87
CA ALA A 24 14.47 -12.03 -3.20
C ALA A 24 15.12 -12.84 -2.08
N ARG A 25 14.41 -13.00 -0.96
CA ARG A 25 14.70 -14.13 -0.07
C ARG A 25 14.58 -15.38 -0.92
N GLU A 26 15.30 -16.44 -0.54
CA GLU A 26 15.24 -17.78 -1.11
C GLU A 26 13.85 -18.42 -0.94
N VAL A 27 12.81 -17.74 -1.41
CA VAL A 27 11.44 -18.18 -1.39
C VAL A 27 11.21 -18.82 -2.74
N THR A 28 10.88 -20.10 -2.72
CA THR A 28 10.46 -20.88 -3.89
C THR A 28 9.21 -20.33 -4.58
N PHE A 29 8.59 -19.28 -4.02
CA PHE A 29 7.32 -18.70 -4.46
C PHE A 29 7.40 -17.17 -4.59
N PRO A 30 6.69 -16.58 -5.57
CA PRO A 30 6.66 -15.14 -5.76
C PRO A 30 6.03 -14.42 -4.56
N PHE A 31 6.52 -13.22 -4.24
CA PHE A 31 5.90 -12.37 -3.23
C PHE A 31 4.57 -11.80 -3.76
N GLU A 32 3.46 -12.28 -3.19
CA GLU A 32 2.09 -11.87 -3.58
C GLU A 32 1.49 -10.81 -2.64
N GLY A 33 2.03 -10.68 -1.43
CA GLY A 33 1.60 -9.66 -0.48
C GLY A 33 1.99 -9.97 0.96
N ALA A 34 1.89 -8.96 1.83
CA ALA A 34 2.17 -9.10 3.25
C ALA A 34 1.48 -8.02 4.08
N PHE A 35 1.27 -8.33 5.36
CA PHE A 35 0.97 -7.30 6.37
C PHE A 35 2.24 -6.52 6.70
N VAL A 36 2.09 -5.20 6.85
CA VAL A 36 3.17 -4.28 7.20
C VAL A 36 3.02 -3.90 8.67
N LYS A 37 4.15 -3.90 9.39
CA LYS A 37 4.24 -3.48 10.80
C LYS A 37 5.27 -2.35 10.91
N GLY A 38 5.08 -1.49 11.91
CA GLY A 38 6.01 -0.38 12.18
C GLY A 38 5.88 0.82 11.24
N VAL A 39 4.97 0.79 10.26
CA VAL A 39 4.66 1.91 9.37
C VAL A 39 3.23 2.39 9.66
N ASP A 40 3.08 3.67 9.95
CA ASP A 40 1.77 4.24 10.31
C ASP A 40 0.82 4.35 9.11
N SER A 41 1.34 4.66 7.92
CA SER A 41 0.51 4.90 6.73
C SER A 41 0.10 3.65 5.96
N ILE A 42 0.72 2.49 6.21
CA ILE A 42 0.49 1.23 5.48
C ILE A 42 0.31 0.07 6.45
N SER A 43 -0.75 -0.71 6.28
CA SER A 43 -1.02 -1.95 7.03
C SER A 43 -0.86 -3.22 6.19
N TRP A 44 -0.99 -3.11 4.87
CA TRP A 44 -0.91 -4.25 3.95
C TRP A 44 -0.48 -3.81 2.55
N MET A 45 0.29 -4.68 1.90
CA MET A 45 0.74 -4.53 0.52
C MET A 45 0.40 -5.80 -0.26
N GLY A 46 -0.21 -5.67 -1.43
CA GLY A 46 -0.52 -6.78 -2.33
C GLY A 46 0.06 -6.56 -3.72
N ASN A 47 0.77 -7.56 -4.22
CA ASN A 47 1.30 -7.60 -5.57
C ASN A 47 0.25 -8.24 -6.48
N ASN A 48 -0.62 -7.41 -7.07
CA ASN A 48 -1.72 -7.90 -7.90
C ASN A 48 -1.21 -8.66 -9.12
N THR A 49 -0.11 -8.20 -9.72
CA THR A 49 0.51 -8.89 -10.86
C THR A 49 0.93 -10.31 -10.49
N LYS A 50 1.58 -10.52 -9.33
CA LYS A 50 1.98 -11.88 -8.94
C LYS A 50 0.81 -12.74 -8.44
N LYS A 51 -0.17 -12.12 -7.78
CA LYS A 51 -1.31 -12.83 -7.20
C LYS A 51 -2.38 -13.25 -8.21
N LEU A 52 -2.59 -12.45 -9.26
CA LEU A 52 -3.68 -12.66 -10.22
C LEU A 52 -3.19 -13.19 -11.58
N SER A 53 -1.92 -12.98 -11.93
CA SER A 53 -1.41 -13.43 -13.23
C SER A 53 -0.90 -14.87 -13.16
N TYR A 54 -1.56 -15.76 -13.89
CA TYR A 54 -1.11 -17.13 -14.13
C TYR A 54 -0.01 -17.23 -15.23
N SER A 55 0.30 -16.11 -15.91
CA SER A 55 1.33 -16.03 -16.95
C SER A 55 2.17 -14.74 -16.82
N PRO A 56 3.40 -14.70 -17.38
CA PRO A 56 4.24 -13.51 -17.33
C PRO A 56 3.54 -12.33 -18.04
N SER A 57 3.21 -11.27 -17.29
CA SER A 57 2.66 -10.04 -17.87
C SER A 57 3.79 -9.16 -18.41
N THR A 58 3.65 -8.66 -19.64
CA THR A 58 4.50 -7.60 -20.21
C THR A 58 4.04 -6.19 -19.84
N GLY A 59 2.93 -6.09 -19.11
CA GLY A 59 2.37 -4.83 -18.62
C GLY A 59 2.97 -4.37 -17.29
N PRO A 60 2.50 -3.23 -16.76
CA PRO A 60 3.04 -2.65 -15.54
C PRO A 60 2.85 -3.56 -14.32
N HIS A 61 3.70 -3.36 -13.33
CA HIS A 61 3.65 -4.04 -12.04
C HIS A 61 2.57 -3.39 -11.17
N CYS A 62 1.42 -4.05 -11.04
CA CYS A 62 0.25 -3.54 -10.35
C CYS A 62 0.23 -3.97 -8.88
N TRP A 63 -0.06 -3.01 -7.99
CA TRP A 63 -0.10 -3.18 -6.55
C TRP A 63 -1.33 -2.54 -5.93
N THR A 64 -1.78 -3.13 -4.82
CA THR A 64 -2.77 -2.52 -3.92
C THR A 64 -2.13 -2.35 -2.55
N PHE A 65 -2.28 -1.17 -1.97
CA PHE A 65 -1.84 -0.85 -0.62
C PHE A 65 -3.02 -0.42 0.23
N PHE A 66 -3.10 -0.93 1.47
CA PHE A 66 -4.09 -0.46 2.44
C PHE A 66 -3.42 0.29 3.57
N SER A 67 -4.04 1.38 3.99
CA SER A 67 -3.59 2.13 5.14
C SER A 67 -3.86 1.40 6.46
N THR A 68 -3.26 1.87 7.55
CA THR A 68 -3.78 1.53 8.89
C THR A 68 -5.14 2.21 9.13
N ALA A 69 -5.92 1.68 10.07
CA ALA A 69 -7.19 2.29 10.48
C ALA A 69 -6.98 3.65 11.17
N ALA A 70 -5.88 3.81 11.92
CA ALA A 70 -5.53 5.07 12.57
C ALA A 70 -5.21 6.16 11.55
N PHE A 71 -4.41 5.83 10.52
CA PHE A 71 -4.13 6.74 9.41
C PHE A 71 -5.39 7.09 8.63
N GLY A 72 -6.23 6.10 8.32
CA GLY A 72 -7.49 6.34 7.61
C GLY A 72 -8.46 7.21 8.40
N LYS A 73 -8.51 7.06 9.73
CA LYS A 73 -9.32 7.92 10.61
C LYS A 73 -8.83 9.37 10.61
N ARG A 74 -7.52 9.61 10.65
CA ARG A 74 -6.94 10.97 10.64
C ARG A 74 -7.08 11.69 9.30
N ASN A 75 -7.16 10.94 8.20
CA ASN A 75 -7.29 11.48 6.85
C ASN A 75 -8.69 11.22 6.25
N LYS A 76 -9.72 11.08 7.09
CA LYS A 76 -11.07 10.76 6.64
C LYS A 76 -11.70 11.96 5.91
N VAL A 77 -12.32 11.69 4.77
CA VAL A 77 -13.08 12.65 3.96
C VAL A 77 -14.39 12.02 3.46
N PRO A 78 -15.34 12.80 2.91
CA PRO A 78 -16.48 12.23 2.19
C PRO A 78 -16.01 11.34 1.04
N GLN A 79 -16.42 10.06 1.04
CA GLN A 79 -15.97 9.08 0.03
C GLN A 79 -16.45 9.45 -1.38
N GLU A 80 -17.64 10.05 -1.48
CA GLU A 80 -18.24 10.51 -2.74
C GLU A 80 -17.61 11.81 -3.26
N ASN A 81 -16.81 12.50 -2.44
CA ASN A 81 -16.21 13.78 -2.80
C ASN A 81 -14.87 13.98 -2.08
N ILE A 82 -13.87 13.23 -2.52
CA ILE A 82 -12.51 13.32 -1.98
C ILE A 82 -11.86 14.61 -2.50
N PRO A 83 -11.45 15.55 -1.63
CA PRO A 83 -10.73 16.74 -2.08
C PRO A 83 -9.38 16.36 -2.68
N THR A 84 -9.04 16.91 -3.86
CA THR A 84 -7.78 16.61 -4.57
C THR A 84 -6.55 16.80 -3.69
N ALA A 85 -6.49 17.90 -2.93
CA ALA A 85 -5.37 18.16 -2.01
C ALA A 85 -5.20 17.07 -0.94
N THR A 86 -6.31 16.44 -0.50
CA THR A 86 -6.23 15.33 0.47
C THR A 86 -5.84 14.02 -0.22
N ALA A 87 -6.36 13.75 -1.42
CA ALA A 87 -5.95 12.57 -2.20
C ALA A 87 -4.45 12.58 -2.48
N GLU A 88 -3.90 13.72 -2.91
CA GLU A 88 -2.48 13.89 -3.19
C GLU A 88 -1.63 13.69 -1.93
N LYS A 89 -1.99 14.36 -0.82
CA LYS A 89 -1.32 14.18 0.47
C LYS A 89 -1.33 12.72 0.95
N VAL A 90 -2.47 12.04 0.84
CA VAL A 90 -2.60 10.62 1.24
C VAL A 90 -1.77 9.73 0.33
N LYS A 91 -1.80 9.95 -0.97
CA LYS A 91 -0.98 9.21 -1.95
C LYS A 91 0.50 9.34 -1.61
N GLU A 92 1.01 10.55 -1.42
CA GLU A 92 2.42 10.80 -1.05
C GLU A 92 2.80 10.08 0.25
N ALA A 93 2.03 10.26 1.32
CA ALA A 93 2.32 9.63 2.61
C ALA A 93 2.23 8.09 2.59
N MET A 94 1.37 7.53 1.74
CA MET A 94 1.28 6.08 1.55
C MET A 94 2.45 5.54 0.72
N LEU A 95 2.90 6.27 -0.32
CA LEU A 95 4.09 5.89 -1.09
C LEU A 95 5.36 5.98 -0.24
N GLU A 96 5.53 7.01 0.57
CA GLU A 96 6.61 7.10 1.56
C GLU A 96 6.54 5.93 2.56
N GLY A 97 5.33 5.54 2.97
CA GLY A 97 5.10 4.35 3.79
C GLY A 97 5.58 3.05 3.13
N VAL A 98 5.38 2.92 1.81
CA VAL A 98 5.88 1.78 1.02
C VAL A 98 7.40 1.80 0.99
N GLU A 99 8.03 2.94 0.74
CA GLU A 99 9.50 3.07 0.77
C GLU A 99 10.07 2.70 2.15
N ASN A 100 9.45 3.19 3.23
CA ASN A 100 9.80 2.83 4.61
C ASN A 100 9.68 1.32 4.85
N ALA A 101 8.58 0.69 4.41
CA ALA A 101 8.35 -0.75 4.55
C ALA A 101 9.38 -1.59 3.79
N LEU A 102 9.89 -1.08 2.66
CA LEU A 102 10.94 -1.70 1.86
C LEU A 102 12.36 -1.38 2.36
N GLY A 103 12.50 -0.52 3.38
CA GLY A 103 13.79 -0.08 3.89
C GLY A 103 14.56 0.85 2.95
N LEU A 104 13.87 1.50 2.00
CA LEU A 104 14.45 2.44 1.04
C LEU A 104 14.54 3.87 1.57
N SER A 105 13.85 4.15 2.68
CA SER A 105 13.85 5.45 3.32
C SER A 105 15.26 5.88 3.68
N LYS A 106 15.63 7.12 3.32
CA LYS A 106 16.95 7.69 3.63
C LYS A 106 17.28 7.48 5.10
N LYS A 107 18.34 6.73 5.38
CA LYS A 107 19.02 6.85 6.67
C LYS A 107 19.44 8.33 6.76
N LEU A 108 18.98 9.01 7.80
CA LEU A 108 19.55 10.29 8.20
C LEU A 108 21.02 10.00 8.57
N THR A 109 21.91 10.15 7.59
CA THR A 109 23.37 10.25 7.79
C THR A 109 23.71 11.70 8.05
#